data_AF-A0A836BEC5-F1
#
_entry.id   AF-A0A836BEC5-F1
#
_cell.length_a   1.000
_cell.length_b   1.000
_cell.length_c   1.000
_cell.angle_alpha   90.00
_cell.angle_beta   90.00
_cell.angle_gamma   90.00
#
_symmetry.space_group_name_H-M   'P 1'
#
loop_
_entity.id
_entity.type
_entity.pdbx_description
1 polymer ?
#
loop_
_entity_poly.entity_id
_entity_poly.type
_entity_poly.pdbx_seq_one_letter_code
_entity_poly.pdbx_strand_id
1 'polypeptide(L)'
;MLHLKNNGYLPKDASTLLGNARHLSSDMDVVVRDARVSSKFLEFDVSIKKQNLDALLDNLFQIADLDHVKEVLEEKKDKEEAIIEGISYFNNERFWECHEAFEGVWKNCFGEEKKLVQGIILIAAALVHYQKDEDKICLSVLGRALEKLSNASAIYHKIDINALKNKVKQIIDSKKITTFRI
;
A
#
# COMPACT_ATOMS: atom_id res chain seq x y z
N MET A 1 7.91 7.08 5.37
CA MET A 1 7.52 6.97 3.95
C MET A 1 7.78 8.29 3.27
N LEU A 2 8.51 8.26 2.15
CA LEU A 2 8.69 9.41 1.27
C LEU A 2 7.82 9.21 0.03
N HIS A 3 7.06 10.22 -0.35
CA HIS A 3 6.20 10.18 -1.52
C HIS A 3 6.65 11.26 -2.51
N LEU A 4 7.12 10.86 -3.69
CA LEU A 4 7.46 11.75 -4.79
C LEU A 4 6.34 11.77 -5.82
N LYS A 5 6.22 12.83 -6.62
CA LYS A 5 5.24 12.89 -7.71
C LYS A 5 5.52 11.79 -8.74
N ASN A 6 4.47 11.12 -9.21
CA ASN A 6 4.62 10.20 -10.33
C ASN A 6 4.50 10.95 -11.67
N ASN A 7 5.61 11.06 -12.40
CA ASN A 7 5.69 11.71 -13.71
C ASN A 7 5.60 10.72 -14.89
N GLY A 8 4.95 9.57 -14.70
CA GLY A 8 4.69 8.58 -15.77
C GLY A 8 5.33 7.20 -15.56
N TYR A 9 5.92 6.95 -14.39
CA TYR A 9 6.39 5.63 -14.01
C TYR A 9 5.23 4.67 -13.80
N LEU A 10 5.50 3.41 -14.09
CA LEU A 10 4.58 2.29 -13.93
C LEU A 10 5.13 1.31 -12.88
N PRO A 11 4.30 0.39 -12.35
CA PRO A 11 4.76 -0.61 -11.39
C PRO A 11 6.02 -1.38 -11.80
N LYS A 12 6.16 -1.71 -13.10
CA LYS A 12 7.36 -2.33 -13.68
C LYS A 12 8.68 -1.56 -13.45
N ASP A 13 8.60 -0.26 -13.16
CA ASP A 13 9.76 0.60 -12.94
C ASP A 13 10.22 0.59 -11.46
N ALA A 14 9.47 -0.06 -10.56
CA ALA A 14 9.73 -0.07 -9.11
C ALA A 14 11.15 -0.55 -8.75
N SER A 15 11.63 -1.62 -9.38
CA SER A 15 12.96 -2.17 -9.12
C SER A 15 14.07 -1.19 -9.53
N THR A 16 13.93 -0.55 -10.70
CA THR A 16 14.87 0.47 -11.17
C THR A 16 14.86 1.69 -10.28
N LEU A 17 13.68 2.17 -9.88
CA LEU A 17 13.53 3.30 -8.95
C LEU A 17 14.17 3.01 -7.59
N LEU A 18 14.00 1.80 -7.06
CA LEU A 18 14.64 1.36 -5.81
C LEU A 18 16.16 1.36 -5.95
N GLY A 19 16.69 0.86 -7.07
CA GLY A 19 18.12 0.89 -7.37
C GLY A 19 18.67 2.31 -7.44
N ASN A 20 17.96 3.21 -8.15
CA ASN A 20 18.34 4.61 -8.29
C ASN A 20 18.34 5.33 -6.93
N ALA A 21 17.29 5.16 -6.12
CA ALA A 21 17.21 5.77 -4.80
C ALA A 21 18.36 5.31 -3.88
N ARG A 22 18.69 4.01 -3.90
CA ARG A 22 19.84 3.47 -3.15
C ARG A 22 21.17 4.01 -3.64
N HIS A 23 21.34 4.16 -4.94
CA HIS A 23 22.55 4.73 -5.52
C HIS A 23 22.71 6.21 -5.13
N LEU A 24 21.64 6.99 -5.24
CA LEU A 24 21.62 8.42 -4.87
C LEU A 24 21.84 8.66 -3.37
N SER A 25 21.62 7.65 -2.52
CA SER A 25 21.84 7.73 -1.08
C SER A 25 23.03 6.88 -0.60
N SER A 26 23.93 6.44 -1.49
CA SER A 26 24.98 5.46 -1.15
C SER A 26 25.96 5.94 -0.08
N ASP A 27 26.22 7.25 -0.04
CA ASP A 27 27.18 7.87 0.87
C ASP A 27 26.52 8.38 2.16
N MET A 28 25.24 8.05 2.37
CA MET A 28 24.46 8.47 3.52
C MET A 28 24.18 7.31 4.49
N ASP A 29 24.01 7.63 5.78
CA ASP A 29 23.50 6.70 6.80
C ASP A 29 21.96 6.54 6.64
N VAL A 30 21.55 5.91 5.54
CA VAL A 30 20.15 5.75 5.09
C VAL A 30 19.90 4.34 4.58
N VAL A 31 18.74 3.78 4.90
CA VAL A 31 18.28 2.51 4.34
C VAL A 31 17.00 2.72 3.54
N VAL A 32 17.08 2.60 2.22
CA VAL A 32 15.91 2.53 1.32
C VAL A 32 15.51 1.06 1.15
N ARG A 33 14.46 0.64 1.85
CA ARG A 33 14.00 -0.76 1.89
C ARG A 33 13.25 -1.16 0.64
N ASP A 34 12.35 -0.29 0.19
CA ASP A 34 11.38 -0.63 -0.84
C ASP A 34 11.00 0.61 -1.66
N ALA A 35 10.52 0.36 -2.88
CA ALA A 35 9.94 1.36 -3.76
C ALA A 35 8.63 0.83 -4.34
N ARG A 36 7.58 1.65 -4.30
CA ARG A 36 6.23 1.33 -4.76
C ARG A 36 5.76 2.39 -5.73
N VAL A 37 5.19 1.99 -6.86
CA VAL A 37 4.71 2.92 -7.89
C VAL A 37 3.18 2.89 -7.95
N SER A 38 2.57 3.97 -7.47
CA SER A 38 1.15 4.28 -7.59
C SER A 38 0.91 5.09 -8.87
N SER A 39 -0.31 5.12 -9.38
CA SER A 39 -0.69 6.05 -10.46
C SER A 39 -0.57 7.53 -10.06
N LYS A 40 -0.51 7.82 -8.76
CA LYS A 40 -0.46 9.18 -8.21
C LYS A 40 0.92 9.60 -7.74
N PHE A 41 1.71 8.68 -7.19
CA PHE A 41 3.00 8.97 -6.57
C PHE A 41 3.97 7.78 -6.65
N LEU A 42 5.24 8.07 -6.40
CA LEU A 42 6.27 7.07 -6.08
C LEU A 42 6.43 7.06 -4.56
N GLU A 43 6.40 5.89 -3.95
CA GLU A 43 6.59 5.74 -2.52
C GLU A 43 7.91 5.02 -2.24
N PHE A 44 8.70 5.55 -1.32
CA PHE A 44 9.92 4.93 -0.81
C PHE A 44 9.79 4.67 0.70
N ASP A 45 10.02 3.42 1.09
CA ASP A 45 10.20 3.04 2.50
C ASP A 45 11.66 3.31 2.87
N VAL A 46 11.84 4.32 3.73
CA VAL A 46 13.15 4.79 4.12
C VAL A 46 13.29 4.82 5.63
N SER A 47 14.41 4.28 6.11
CA SER A 47 14.91 4.51 7.46
C SER A 47 16.06 5.51 7.44
N ILE A 48 15.85 6.62 8.14
CA ILE A 48 16.80 7.74 8.18
C ILE A 48 16.64 8.49 9.50
N LYS A 49 17.75 9.09 9.98
CA LYS A 49 17.71 10.07 11.08
C LYS A 49 17.10 11.38 10.58
N LYS A 50 16.17 11.97 11.35
CA LYS A 50 15.43 13.18 10.95
C LYS A 50 16.31 14.32 10.45
N GLN A 51 17.48 14.54 11.05
CA GLN A 51 18.46 15.55 10.66
C GLN A 51 19.06 15.37 9.24
N ASN A 52 18.97 14.17 8.67
CA ASN A 52 19.49 13.86 7.34
C ASN A 52 18.39 13.86 6.27
N LEU A 53 17.13 14.14 6.63
CA LEU A 53 15.99 14.07 5.72
C LEU A 53 16.14 15.04 4.55
N ASP A 54 16.49 16.30 4.82
CA ASP A 54 16.59 17.32 3.77
C ASP A 54 17.67 16.96 2.74
N ALA A 55 18.84 16.50 3.20
CA ALA A 55 19.91 16.04 2.32
C ALA A 55 19.48 14.83 1.45
N LEU A 56 18.64 13.93 1.98
CA LEU A 56 18.12 12.82 1.20
C LEU A 56 17.12 13.32 0.15
N LEU A 57 16.25 14.26 0.52
CA LEU A 57 15.28 14.85 -0.41
C LEU A 57 15.97 15.54 -1.57
N ASP A 58 17.04 16.31 -1.31
CA ASP A 58 17.86 16.94 -2.33
C ASP A 58 18.40 15.93 -3.34
N ASN A 59 18.86 14.77 -2.87
CA ASN A 59 19.32 13.69 -3.74
C ASN A 59 18.18 13.05 -4.53
N LEU A 60 17.03 12.80 -3.90
CA LEU A 60 15.87 12.15 -4.52
C LEU A 60 15.11 13.05 -5.49
N PHE A 61 15.27 14.37 -5.47
CA PHE A 61 14.71 15.29 -6.48
C PHE A 61 15.19 14.97 -7.89
N GLN A 62 16.31 14.27 -8.05
CA GLN A 62 16.76 13.75 -9.34
C GLN A 62 15.80 12.70 -9.94
N ILE A 63 14.97 12.06 -9.11
CA ILE A 63 13.94 11.12 -9.55
C ILE A 63 12.64 11.86 -9.88
N ALA A 64 12.13 12.65 -8.92
CA ALA A 64 10.93 13.48 -9.05
C ALA A 64 10.79 14.44 -7.87
N ASP A 65 9.97 15.50 -8.05
CA ASP A 65 9.59 16.41 -6.97
C ASP A 65 8.95 15.68 -5.78
N LEU A 66 9.10 16.24 -4.58
CA LEU A 66 8.36 15.79 -3.41
C LEU A 66 6.85 16.03 -3.60
N ASP A 67 6.05 15.02 -3.24
CA ASP A 67 4.61 15.14 -3.05
C ASP A 67 4.31 15.36 -1.57
N HIS A 68 4.68 14.41 -0.71
CA HIS A 68 4.60 14.55 0.75
C HIS A 68 5.56 13.58 1.48
N VAL A 69 5.73 13.82 2.78
CA VAL A 69 6.45 12.90 3.67
C VAL A 69 5.48 12.46 4.76
N LYS A 70 5.46 11.15 5.05
CA LYS A 70 4.75 10.60 6.19
C LYS A 70 5.73 9.89 7.12
N GLU A 71 5.85 10.38 8.35
CA GLU A 71 6.52 9.66 9.42
C GLU A 71 5.69 8.43 9.81
N VAL A 72 6.34 7.28 9.96
CA VAL A 72 5.66 6.02 10.33
C VAL A 72 5.91 5.80 11.82
N LEU A 73 4.92 6.13 12.64
CA LEU A 73 4.90 5.86 14.06
C LEU A 73 3.71 4.95 14.38
N GLU A 74 3.86 4.08 15.37
CA GLU A 74 2.74 3.29 15.87
C GLU A 74 1.81 4.22 16.67
N GLU A 75 0.71 4.62 16.04
CA GLU A 75 -0.31 5.48 16.65
C GLU A 75 -1.44 4.61 17.20
N LYS A 76 -1.78 4.78 18.49
CA LYS A 76 -3.03 4.25 19.03
C LYS A 76 -4.19 5.10 18.50
N LYS A 77 -4.89 4.58 17.50
CA LYS A 77 -6.12 5.17 16.96
C LYS A 77 -7.35 4.41 17.41
N ASP A 78 -8.48 5.10 17.47
CA ASP A 78 -9.76 4.44 17.58
C ASP A 78 -10.03 3.57 16.33
N LYS A 79 -10.81 2.51 16.52
CA LYS A 79 -11.11 1.56 15.44
C LYS A 79 -11.84 2.24 14.27
N GLU A 80 -12.80 3.12 14.52
CA GLU A 80 -13.56 3.78 13.46
C GLU A 80 -12.68 4.74 12.66
N GLU A 81 -11.84 5.50 13.35
CA GLU A 81 -10.87 6.41 12.73
C GLU A 81 -9.89 5.65 11.84
N ALA A 82 -9.36 4.52 12.33
CA ALA A 82 -8.46 3.67 11.55
C ALA A 82 -9.13 3.08 10.30
N ILE A 83 -10.43 2.72 10.37
CA ILE A 83 -11.19 2.26 9.20
C ILE A 83 -11.36 3.39 8.18
N ILE A 84 -11.73 4.59 8.63
CA ILE A 84 -11.90 5.76 7.75
C ILE A 84 -10.58 6.12 7.05
N GLU A 85 -9.48 6.13 7.79
CA GLU A 85 -8.15 6.35 7.23
C GLU A 85 -7.75 5.24 6.26
N GLY A 86 -7.96 3.97 6.62
CA GLY A 86 -7.67 2.83 5.75
C GLY A 86 -8.38 2.92 4.40
N ILE A 87 -9.67 3.27 4.40
CA ILE A 87 -10.45 3.49 3.18
C ILE A 87 -9.88 4.66 2.37
N SER A 88 -9.52 5.76 3.03
CA SER A 88 -8.90 6.92 2.37
C SER A 88 -7.56 6.56 1.73
N TYR A 89 -6.71 5.80 2.43
CA TYR A 89 -5.43 5.33 1.92
C TYR A 89 -5.63 4.40 0.71
N PHE A 90 -6.53 3.42 0.80
CA PHE A 90 -6.83 2.52 -0.30
C PHE A 90 -7.26 3.28 -1.56
N ASN A 91 -8.19 4.22 -1.40
CA ASN A 91 -8.72 5.05 -2.48
C ASN A 91 -7.68 6.03 -3.08
N ASN A 92 -6.56 6.21 -2.39
CA ASN A 92 -5.42 6.97 -2.87
C ASN A 92 -4.23 6.10 -3.29
N GLU A 93 -4.44 4.78 -3.43
CA GLU A 93 -3.39 3.82 -3.78
C GLU A 93 -2.21 3.79 -2.80
N ARG A 94 -2.47 4.21 -1.55
CA ARG A 94 -1.55 4.12 -0.40
C ARG A 94 -1.76 2.77 0.26
N PHE A 95 -1.50 1.70 -0.48
CA PHE A 95 -1.91 0.35 -0.07
C PHE A 95 -1.13 -0.16 1.14
N TRP A 96 0.12 0.28 1.33
CA TRP A 96 0.89 -0.03 2.53
C TRP A 96 0.28 0.63 3.77
N GLU A 97 -0.04 1.92 3.73
CA GLU A 97 -0.69 2.57 4.87
C GLU A 97 -2.12 2.08 5.12
N CYS A 98 -2.83 1.68 4.06
CA CYS A 98 -4.09 0.96 4.19
C CYS A 98 -3.90 -0.36 4.95
N HIS A 99 -2.88 -1.15 4.58
CA HIS A 99 -2.55 -2.41 5.26
C HIS A 99 -2.30 -2.15 6.76
N GLU A 100 -1.43 -1.20 7.10
CA GLU A 100 -1.10 -0.88 8.49
C GLU A 100 -2.32 -0.39 9.29
N ALA A 101 -3.15 0.48 8.70
CA ALA A 101 -4.36 0.99 9.36
C ALA A 101 -5.34 -0.16 9.69
N PHE A 102 -5.59 -1.07 8.74
CA PHE A 102 -6.46 -2.21 8.99
C PHE A 102 -5.81 -3.28 9.89
N GLU A 103 -4.48 -3.37 9.96
CA GLU A 103 -3.78 -4.25 10.91
C GLU A 103 -4.06 -3.82 12.36
N GLY A 104 -4.06 -2.50 12.62
CA GLY A 104 -4.52 -1.93 13.89
C GLY A 104 -5.98 -2.26 14.22
N VAL A 105 -6.88 -2.20 13.23
CA VAL A 105 -8.30 -2.61 13.38
C VAL A 105 -8.41 -4.09 13.70
N TRP A 106 -7.67 -4.93 12.97
CA TRP A 106 -7.71 -6.39 13.05
C TRP A 106 -7.26 -6.92 14.42
N LYS A 107 -6.31 -6.26 15.07
CA LYS A 107 -5.87 -6.57 16.44
C LYS A 107 -7.04 -6.56 17.43
N ASN A 108 -8.03 -5.69 17.22
CA ASN A 108 -9.22 -5.53 18.08
C ASN A 108 -10.47 -6.27 17.56
N CYS A 109 -10.39 -7.00 16.45
CA CYS A 109 -11.50 -7.75 15.88
C CYS A 109 -11.50 -9.21 16.35
N PHE A 110 -12.70 -9.81 16.37
CA PHE A 110 -12.94 -11.22 16.73
C PHE A 110 -13.89 -11.89 15.74
N GLY A 111 -13.94 -13.22 15.76
CA GLY A 111 -14.89 -14.01 14.97
C GLY A 111 -14.89 -13.68 13.47
N GLU A 112 -16.07 -13.50 12.89
CA GLU A 112 -16.25 -13.24 11.46
C GLU A 112 -15.73 -11.86 11.05
N GLU A 113 -15.80 -10.85 11.91
CA GLU A 113 -15.22 -9.54 11.62
C GLU A 113 -13.70 -9.64 11.44
N LYS A 114 -13.02 -10.42 12.30
CA LYS A 114 -11.56 -10.62 12.20
C LYS A 114 -11.17 -11.25 10.85
N LYS A 115 -11.98 -12.18 10.34
CA LYS A 115 -11.76 -12.80 9.02
C LYS A 115 -12.02 -11.80 7.89
N LEU A 116 -13.11 -11.02 7.99
CA LEU A 116 -13.45 -9.98 7.01
C LEU A 116 -12.33 -8.94 6.90
N VAL A 117 -11.89 -8.37 8.03
CA VAL A 117 -10.81 -7.38 8.06
C VAL A 117 -9.49 -8.00 7.56
N GLN A 118 -9.21 -9.26 7.90
CA GLN A 118 -8.05 -9.97 7.33
C GLN A 118 -8.14 -10.08 5.79
N GLY A 119 -9.33 -10.27 5.22
CA GLY A 119 -9.55 -10.23 3.78
C GLY A 119 -9.20 -8.88 3.17
N ILE A 120 -9.63 -7.77 3.79
CA ILE A 120 -9.30 -6.40 3.35
C ILE A 120 -7.79 -6.16 3.42
N ILE A 121 -7.13 -6.54 4.51
CA ILE A 121 -5.67 -6.46 4.68
C ILE A 121 -4.95 -7.20 3.55
N LEU A 122 -5.40 -8.41 3.22
CA LEU A 122 -4.79 -9.21 2.14
C LEU A 122 -4.97 -8.54 0.77
N ILE A 123 -6.09 -7.86 0.50
CA ILE A 123 -6.27 -7.11 -0.75
C ILE A 123 -5.30 -5.94 -0.82
N ALA A 124 -5.16 -5.17 0.27
CA ALA A 124 -4.19 -4.08 0.35
C ALA A 124 -2.75 -4.61 0.13
N ALA A 125 -2.37 -5.69 0.82
CA ALA A 125 -1.07 -6.34 0.65
C ALA A 125 -0.84 -6.85 -0.78
N ALA A 126 -1.86 -7.42 -1.44
CA ALA A 126 -1.76 -7.83 -2.83
C ALA A 126 -1.47 -6.66 -3.75
N LEU A 127 -2.11 -5.51 -3.54
CA LEU A 127 -1.89 -4.32 -4.35
C LEU A 127 -0.55 -3.64 -4.04
N VAL A 128 0.00 -3.80 -2.83
CA VAL A 128 1.40 -3.48 -2.53
C VAL A 128 2.35 -4.30 -3.42
N HIS A 129 2.12 -5.60 -3.56
CA HIS A 129 2.92 -6.44 -4.48
C HIS A 129 2.78 -5.99 -5.93
N TYR A 130 1.57 -5.62 -6.37
CA TYR A 130 1.39 -5.04 -7.70
C TYR A 130 2.25 -3.78 -7.89
N GLN A 131 2.25 -2.84 -6.94
CA GLN A 131 3.07 -1.62 -7.01
C GLN A 131 4.59 -1.86 -7.06
N LYS A 132 5.04 -3.09 -6.79
CA LYS A 132 6.44 -3.52 -6.78
C LYS A 132 6.83 -4.37 -8.01
N ASP A 133 5.96 -4.47 -9.02
CA ASP A 133 6.12 -5.40 -10.16
C ASP A 133 6.08 -6.89 -9.78
N GLU A 134 5.34 -7.23 -8.70
CA GLU A 134 5.24 -8.60 -8.21
C GLU A 134 3.87 -9.22 -8.54
N ASP A 135 3.44 -9.12 -9.79
CA ASP A 135 2.10 -9.53 -10.29
C ASP A 135 1.70 -10.97 -9.89
N LYS A 136 2.63 -11.91 -9.98
CA LYS A 136 2.38 -13.31 -9.59
C LYS A 136 2.06 -13.42 -8.09
N ILE A 137 2.74 -12.65 -7.27
CA ILE A 137 2.50 -12.61 -5.82
C ILE A 137 1.17 -11.90 -5.56
N CYS A 138 0.92 -10.76 -6.22
CA CYS A 138 -0.37 -10.05 -6.15
C CYS A 138 -1.56 -11.00 -6.38
N LEU A 139 -1.58 -11.71 -7.51
CA LEU A 139 -2.67 -12.64 -7.86
C LEU A 139 -2.82 -13.78 -6.84
N SER A 140 -1.71 -14.33 -6.35
CA SER A 140 -1.73 -15.36 -5.31
C SER A 140 -2.35 -14.84 -4.00
N VAL A 141 -1.95 -13.64 -3.56
CA VAL A 141 -2.46 -13.02 -2.34
C VAL A 141 -3.94 -12.66 -2.48
N LEU A 142 -4.38 -12.18 -3.64
CA LEU A 142 -5.80 -11.93 -3.95
C LEU A 142 -6.66 -13.19 -3.83
N GLY A 143 -6.14 -14.35 -4.27
CA GLY A 143 -6.81 -15.64 -4.11
C GLY A 143 -7.10 -15.95 -2.63
N ARG A 144 -6.09 -15.80 -1.77
CA ARG A 144 -6.25 -15.99 -0.31
C ARG A 144 -7.23 -14.98 0.29
N ALA A 145 -7.28 -13.75 -0.23
CA ALA A 145 -8.22 -12.74 0.23
C ALA A 145 -9.67 -13.17 -0.03
N LEU A 146 -9.97 -13.73 -1.20
CA LEU A 146 -11.31 -14.23 -1.53
C LEU A 146 -11.74 -15.36 -0.59
N GLU A 147 -10.83 -16.27 -0.22
CA GLU A 147 -11.12 -17.33 0.76
C GLU A 147 -11.54 -16.74 2.12
N LYS A 148 -10.90 -15.64 2.56
CA LYS A 148 -11.26 -14.96 3.81
C LYS A 148 -12.61 -14.23 3.73
N LEU A 149 -12.98 -13.75 2.55
CA LEU A 149 -14.22 -13.00 2.33
C LEU A 149 -15.41 -13.89 1.93
N SER A 150 -15.24 -15.21 1.79
CA SER A 150 -16.25 -16.11 1.19
C SER A 150 -17.63 -16.00 1.84
N ASN A 151 -17.67 -15.91 3.17
CA ASN A 151 -18.91 -15.88 3.96
C ASN A 151 -19.37 -14.45 4.29
N ALA A 152 -18.53 -13.44 4.02
CA ALA A 152 -18.87 -12.06 4.28
C ALA A 152 -19.82 -11.55 3.19
N SER A 153 -21.03 -11.14 3.58
CA SER A 153 -22.02 -10.55 2.68
C SER A 153 -22.74 -9.41 3.38
N ALA A 154 -22.22 -8.20 3.23
CA ALA A 154 -22.81 -6.97 3.78
C ALA A 154 -22.00 -5.75 3.32
N ILE A 155 -22.45 -4.58 3.75
CA ILE A 155 -21.62 -3.38 3.87
C ILE A 155 -20.83 -3.49 5.19
N TYR A 156 -19.51 -3.32 5.13
CA TYR A 156 -18.67 -3.13 6.31
C TYR A 156 -18.27 -1.65 6.41
N HIS A 157 -18.91 -0.91 7.30
CA HIS A 157 -18.83 0.55 7.39
C HIS A 157 -19.23 1.22 6.05
N LYS A 158 -18.27 1.61 5.22
CA LYS A 158 -18.51 2.19 3.89
C LYS A 158 -18.09 1.28 2.74
N ILE A 159 -17.56 0.09 3.05
CA ILE A 159 -17.02 -0.85 2.08
C ILE A 159 -18.11 -1.83 1.67
N ASP A 160 -18.45 -1.86 0.39
CA ASP A 160 -19.29 -2.91 -0.19
C ASP A 160 -18.45 -4.17 -0.42
N ILE A 161 -18.63 -5.17 0.45
CA ILE A 161 -17.86 -6.42 0.40
C ILE A 161 -18.21 -7.25 -0.84
N ASN A 162 -19.43 -7.14 -1.36
CA ASN A 162 -19.80 -7.86 -2.58
C ASN A 162 -19.14 -7.23 -3.82
N ALA A 163 -19.15 -5.90 -3.90
CA ALA A 163 -18.42 -5.18 -4.95
C ALA A 163 -16.91 -5.48 -4.90
N LEU A 164 -16.33 -5.48 -3.69
CA LEU A 164 -14.93 -5.82 -3.46
C LEU A 164 -14.57 -7.22 -3.96
N LYS A 165 -15.34 -8.25 -3.56
CA LYS A 165 -15.15 -9.63 -4.02
C LYS A 165 -15.27 -9.75 -5.54
N ASN A 166 -16.28 -9.10 -6.13
CA ASN A 166 -16.48 -9.15 -7.58
C ASN A 166 -15.30 -8.54 -8.33
N LYS A 167 -14.75 -7.42 -7.83
CA LYS A 167 -13.59 -6.76 -8.42
C LYS A 167 -12.34 -7.64 -8.34
N VAL A 168 -12.09 -8.25 -7.18
CA VAL A 168 -10.96 -9.17 -7.00
C VAL A 168 -11.10 -10.39 -7.90
N LYS A 169 -12.30 -10.98 -8.00
CA LYS A 169 -12.57 -12.12 -8.88
C LYS A 169 -12.30 -11.78 -10.35
N GLN A 170 -12.76 -10.62 -10.82
CA GLN A 170 -12.48 -10.15 -12.18
C GLN A 170 -10.98 -10.04 -12.47
N ILE A 171 -10.19 -9.54 -11.52
CA ILE A 171 -8.73 -9.43 -11.66
C ILE A 171 -8.10 -10.83 -11.77
N ILE A 172 -8.48 -11.76 -10.90
CA ILE A 172 -7.95 -13.13 -10.91
C ILE A 172 -8.31 -13.85 -12.21
N ASP A 173 -9.59 -13.80 -12.62
CA ASP A 173 -10.10 -14.51 -13.79
C ASP A 173 -9.44 -13.99 -15.09
N SER A 174 -9.28 -12.66 -15.20
CA SER A 174 -8.67 -12.03 -16.39
C SER A 174 -7.13 -12.02 -16.34
N LYS A 175 -6.53 -12.24 -15.17
CA LYS A 175 -5.11 -12.00 -14.88
C LYS A 175 -4.62 -10.58 -15.20
N LYS A 176 -5.54 -9.63 -15.37
CA LYS A 176 -5.24 -8.23 -15.62
C LYS A 176 -5.42 -7.45 -14.32
N ILE A 177 -4.31 -7.10 -13.68
CA ILE A 177 -4.34 -6.34 -12.44
C ILE A 177 -4.69 -4.88 -12.74
N THR A 178 -5.65 -4.36 -11.98
CA THR A 178 -6.04 -2.94 -12.01
C THR A 178 -6.26 -2.47 -10.58
N THR A 179 -5.84 -1.26 -10.26
CA THR A 179 -6.24 -0.61 -9.01
C THR A 179 -7.72 -0.21 -9.06
N PHE A 180 -8.33 -0.04 -7.90
CA PHE A 180 -9.73 0.34 -7.76
C PHE A 180 -9.97 1.02 -6.42
N ARG A 181 -11.20 1.46 -6.21
CA ARG A 181 -11.63 2.14 -4.98
C ARG A 181 -12.60 1.26 -4.19
N ILE A 182 -12.61 1.43 -2.88
CA ILE A 182 -13.49 0.78 -1.90
C ILE A 182 -14.35 1.79 -1.14
#